data_AF-A0AAD6DZ23-F1
#
_entry.id   AF-A0AAD6DZ23-F1
#
_cell.length_a   1.000
_cell.length_b   1.000
_cell.length_c   1.000
_cell.angle_alpha   90.00
_cell.angle_beta   90.00
_cell.angle_gamma   90.00
#
_symmetry.space_group_name_H-M   'P 1'
#
loop_
_entity.id
_entity.type
_entity.pdbx_description
1 polymer ?
#
loop_
_entity_poly.entity_id
_entity_poly.type
_entity_poly.pdbx_seq_one_letter_code
_entity_poly.pdbx_strand_id
1 'polypeptide(L)'
;MGPPPSPLPESDAQGSFARATLVRKQGMLGVVDAVTEAGTCFYVHKNKALAVAAVRISLPSQDAEGYAKACAALAGSATETLHVSRLRIPISLVTGEEDKVSPPVLCQKYSQATGSGPVEVEVL
;
A
#
# COMPACT_ATOMS: atom_id res chain seq x y z
N MET A 1 -6.01 3.70 -1.85
CA MET A 1 -4.58 3.48 -1.60
C MET A 1 -3.93 4.84 -1.49
N GLY A 2 -3.45 5.21 -0.31
CA GLY A 2 -2.62 6.39 -0.15
C GLY A 2 -1.20 6.14 -0.69
N PRO A 3 -0.37 7.20 -0.85
CA PRO A 3 1.04 7.04 -1.18
C PRO A 3 1.79 6.37 0.00
N PRO A 4 2.56 5.30 -0.21
CA PRO A 4 3.40 4.72 0.85
C PRO A 4 4.52 5.70 1.23
N PRO A 5 5.16 5.52 2.39
CA PRO A 5 6.32 6.32 2.77
C PRO A 5 7.43 6.20 1.71
N SER A 6 8.12 7.31 1.47
CA SER A 6 9.19 7.41 0.50
C SER A 6 10.34 8.27 1.06
N PRO A 7 11.58 7.73 1.18
CA PRO A 7 11.93 6.34 0.88
C PRO A 7 11.16 5.33 1.75
N LEU A 8 10.99 4.12 1.23
CA LEU A 8 10.33 3.05 1.98
C LEU A 8 11.21 2.66 3.18
N PRO A 9 10.66 2.57 4.41
CA PRO A 9 11.43 2.13 5.57
C PRO A 9 12.03 0.73 5.36
N GLU A 10 13.25 0.52 5.87
CA GLU A 10 13.99 -0.73 5.68
C GLU A 10 13.21 -1.96 6.15
N SER A 11 12.47 -1.86 7.26
CA SER A 11 11.61 -2.95 7.76
C SER A 11 10.50 -3.31 6.77
N ASP A 12 9.93 -2.32 6.11
CA ASP A 12 8.81 -2.49 5.18
C ASP A 12 9.32 -3.03 3.82
N ALA A 13 10.53 -2.62 3.43
CA ALA A 13 11.25 -3.18 2.29
C ALA A 13 11.57 -4.67 2.50
N GLN A 14 12.12 -5.03 3.66
CA GLN A 14 12.39 -6.42 4.02
C GLN A 14 11.11 -7.25 4.07
N GLY A 15 10.03 -6.72 4.65
CA GLY A 15 8.72 -7.36 4.65
C GLY A 15 8.18 -7.60 3.23
N SER A 16 8.40 -6.65 2.32
CA SER A 16 7.99 -6.76 0.91
C SER A 16 8.83 -7.79 0.14
N PHE A 17 10.16 -7.84 0.34
CA PHE A 17 11.00 -8.91 -0.21
C PHE A 17 10.64 -10.30 0.33
N ALA A 18 10.33 -10.40 1.62
CA ALA A 18 9.89 -11.65 2.24
C ALA A 18 8.56 -12.13 1.61
N ARG A 19 7.62 -11.20 1.37
CA ARG A 19 6.35 -11.50 0.68
C ARG A 19 6.58 -11.98 -0.75
N ALA A 20 7.46 -11.32 -1.50
CA ALA A 20 7.83 -11.75 -2.85
C ALA A 20 8.39 -13.18 -2.87
N THR A 21 9.28 -13.49 -1.92
CA THR A 21 9.86 -14.83 -1.75
C THR A 21 8.79 -15.87 -1.41
N LEU A 22 7.87 -15.52 -0.51
CA LEU A 22 6.79 -16.40 -0.08
C LEU A 22 5.85 -16.75 -1.24
N VAL A 23 5.44 -15.74 -2.04
CA VAL A 23 4.57 -15.96 -3.20
C VAL A 23 5.24 -16.81 -4.27
N ARG A 24 6.54 -16.63 -4.52
CA ARG A 24 7.29 -17.52 -5.44
C ARG A 24 7.33 -18.96 -4.97
N LYS A 25 7.40 -19.19 -3.65
CA LYS A 25 7.49 -20.53 -3.06
C LYS A 25 6.13 -21.23 -2.96
N GLN A 26 5.08 -20.49 -2.60
CA GLN A 26 3.77 -21.05 -2.21
C GLN A 26 2.63 -20.64 -3.14
N GLY A 27 2.92 -19.87 -4.19
CA GLY A 27 1.91 -19.21 -5.01
C GLY A 27 1.14 -18.14 -4.23
N MET A 28 0.10 -17.59 -4.87
CA MET A 28 -0.72 -16.53 -4.26
C MET A 28 -1.44 -17.00 -2.98
N LEU A 29 -1.84 -18.27 -2.89
CA LEU A 29 -2.52 -18.82 -1.71
C LEU A 29 -1.71 -18.63 -0.41
N GLY A 30 -0.37 -18.63 -0.50
CA GLY A 30 0.50 -18.42 0.66
C GLY A 30 0.41 -17.02 1.29
N VAL A 31 -0.19 -16.04 0.62
CA VAL A 31 -0.31 -14.66 1.13
C VAL A 31 -1.74 -14.13 1.24
N VAL A 32 -2.76 -14.88 0.80
CA VAL A 32 -4.15 -14.41 0.73
C VAL A 32 -4.64 -13.88 2.07
N ASP A 33 -4.48 -14.67 3.13
CA ASP A 33 -5.02 -14.32 4.44
C ASP A 33 -4.29 -13.11 5.03
N ALA A 34 -2.96 -13.08 4.95
CA ALA A 34 -2.16 -11.96 5.43
C ALA A 34 -2.47 -10.65 4.67
N VAL A 35 -2.65 -10.72 3.34
CA VAL A 35 -2.96 -9.54 2.52
C VAL A 35 -4.40 -9.06 2.75
N THR A 36 -5.35 -9.98 2.93
CA THR A 36 -6.74 -9.61 3.25
C THR A 36 -6.83 -8.94 4.61
N GLU A 37 -6.16 -9.53 5.61
CA GLU A 37 -6.11 -9.00 6.97
C GLU A 37 -5.52 -7.58 6.98
N ALA A 38 -4.37 -7.38 6.33
CA ALA A 38 -3.70 -6.09 6.28
C ALA A 38 -4.36 -5.06 5.35
N GLY A 39 -5.09 -5.53 4.32
CA GLY A 39 -5.66 -4.68 3.26
C GLY A 39 -7.08 -4.19 3.54
N THR A 40 -7.68 -4.57 4.67
CA THR A 40 -9.04 -4.15 5.05
C THR A 40 -9.10 -3.68 6.50
N CYS A 41 -10.07 -2.83 6.82
CA CYS A 41 -10.20 -2.23 8.15
C CYS A 41 -10.98 -3.12 9.13
N PHE A 42 -10.87 -2.82 10.43
CA PHE A 42 -11.57 -3.55 11.49
C PHE A 42 -13.09 -3.60 11.27
N TYR A 43 -13.68 -2.48 10.84
CA TYR A 43 -15.11 -2.42 10.56
C TYR A 43 -15.53 -3.41 9.46
N VAL A 44 -14.72 -3.56 8.40
CA VAL A 44 -14.98 -4.50 7.30
C VAL A 44 -14.91 -5.93 7.80
N HIS A 45 -13.87 -6.29 8.56
CA HIS A 45 -13.75 -7.61 9.17
C HIS A 45 -14.93 -7.97 10.06
N LYS A 46 -15.38 -7.03 10.90
CA LYS A 46 -16.43 -7.27 11.87
C LYS A 46 -17.84 -7.31 11.25
N ASN A 47 -18.11 -6.49 10.23
CA ASN A 47 -19.49 -6.23 9.78
C ASN A 47 -19.75 -6.58 8.31
N LYS A 48 -18.72 -6.84 7.50
CA LYS A 48 -18.83 -6.97 6.05
C LYS A 48 -18.18 -8.25 5.54
N ALA A 49 -18.65 -9.40 6.03
CA ALA A 49 -18.13 -10.72 5.65
C ALA A 49 -18.08 -10.95 4.12
N LEU A 50 -19.06 -10.43 3.36
CA LEU A 50 -19.05 -10.52 1.90
C LEU A 50 -17.90 -9.72 1.26
N ALA A 51 -17.57 -8.56 1.80
CA ALA A 51 -16.44 -7.75 1.32
C ALA A 51 -15.11 -8.45 1.61
N VAL A 52 -14.95 -9.02 2.82
CA VAL A 52 -13.78 -9.84 3.17
C VAL A 52 -13.64 -11.03 2.21
N ALA A 53 -14.74 -11.75 1.96
CA ALA A 53 -14.75 -12.87 1.02
C ALA A 53 -14.36 -12.41 -0.40
N ALA A 54 -14.90 -11.28 -0.87
CA ALA A 54 -14.59 -10.71 -2.19
C ALA A 54 -13.09 -10.37 -2.34
N VAL A 55 -12.48 -9.75 -1.31
CA VAL A 55 -11.04 -9.48 -1.31
C VAL A 55 -10.25 -10.79 -1.34
N ARG A 56 -10.59 -11.75 -0.47
CA ARG A 56 -9.89 -13.06 -0.40
C ARG A 56 -9.92 -13.80 -1.72
N ILE A 57 -11.05 -13.84 -2.43
CA ILE A 57 -11.16 -14.55 -3.72
C ILE A 57 -10.50 -13.80 -4.89
N SER A 58 -10.27 -12.49 -4.76
CA SER A 58 -9.61 -11.69 -5.82
C SER A 58 -8.08 -11.89 -5.88
N LEU A 59 -7.47 -12.36 -4.79
CA LEU A 59 -6.02 -12.51 -4.65
C LEU A 59 -5.47 -13.78 -5.34
N PRO A 60 -6.11 -14.96 -5.24
CA PRO A 60 -5.63 -16.17 -5.91
C PRO A 60 -5.56 -16.08 -7.43
N SER A 61 -6.35 -15.22 -8.06
CA SER A 61 -6.39 -15.07 -9.53
C SER A 61 -5.22 -14.25 -10.10
N GLN A 62 -4.35 -13.70 -9.25
CA GLN A 62 -3.19 -12.93 -9.68
C GLN A 62 -2.06 -13.87 -10.14
N ASP A 63 -1.24 -13.40 -11.09
CA ASP A 63 0.01 -14.08 -11.44
C ASP A 63 1.02 -13.97 -10.28
N ALA A 64 1.50 -15.12 -9.80
CA ALA A 64 2.37 -15.17 -8.63
C ALA A 64 3.71 -14.44 -8.86
N GLU A 65 4.32 -14.60 -10.04
CA GLU A 65 5.59 -13.94 -10.34
C GLU A 65 5.41 -12.43 -10.55
N GLY A 66 4.32 -12.01 -11.19
CA GLY A 66 3.93 -10.61 -11.34
C GLY A 66 3.73 -9.92 -9.99
N TYR A 67 3.02 -10.57 -9.07
CA TYR A 67 2.85 -10.07 -7.70
C TYR A 67 4.20 -9.99 -6.97
N ALA A 68 5.03 -11.03 -7.07
CA ALA A 68 6.35 -11.04 -6.43
C ALA A 68 7.27 -9.92 -6.97
N LYS A 69 7.24 -9.66 -8.29
CA LYS A 69 7.96 -8.54 -8.91
C LYS A 69 7.46 -7.18 -8.40
N ALA A 70 6.15 -7.00 -8.24
CA ALA A 70 5.60 -5.76 -7.69
C ALA A 70 6.07 -5.53 -6.24
N CYS A 71 6.06 -6.57 -5.39
CA CYS A 71 6.60 -6.48 -4.03
C CYS A 71 8.09 -6.16 -4.01
N ALA A 72 8.89 -6.79 -4.88
CA ALA A 72 10.32 -6.51 -4.98
C ALA A 72 10.61 -5.09 -5.52
N ALA A 73 9.78 -4.58 -6.44
CA ALA A 73 9.90 -3.22 -6.94
C ALA A 73 9.61 -2.19 -5.85
N LEU A 74 8.54 -2.39 -5.06
CA LEU A 74 8.25 -1.55 -3.89
C LEU A 74 9.39 -1.60 -2.88
N ALA A 75 9.91 -2.78 -2.57
CA ALA A 75 11.07 -2.92 -1.68
C ALA A 75 12.32 -2.19 -2.22
N GLY A 76 12.54 -2.26 -3.53
CA GLY A 76 13.64 -1.58 -4.21
C GLY A 76 13.57 -0.05 -4.14
N SER A 77 12.39 0.54 -3.91
CA SER A 77 12.26 2.00 -3.76
C SER A 77 12.75 2.52 -2.40
N ALA A 78 13.28 1.66 -1.51
CA ALA A 78 13.91 2.08 -0.26
C ALA A 78 15.13 3.01 -0.49
N THR A 79 15.75 2.95 -1.67
CA THR A 79 16.89 3.79 -2.05
C THR A 79 16.48 5.06 -2.79
N GLU A 80 15.19 5.25 -3.07
CA GLU A 80 14.66 6.35 -3.87
C GLU A 80 13.71 7.23 -3.06
N THR A 81 13.76 8.55 -3.28
CA THR A 81 12.89 9.51 -2.60
C THR A 81 11.96 10.21 -3.59
N LEU A 82 10.65 10.16 -3.32
CA LEU A 82 9.66 10.95 -4.05
C LEU A 82 9.80 12.44 -3.70
N HIS A 83 10.24 13.24 -4.67
CA HIS A 83 10.33 14.69 -4.53
C HIS A 83 8.99 15.37 -4.80
N VAL A 84 8.00 15.16 -3.92
CA VAL A 84 6.66 15.76 -4.06
C VAL A 84 6.68 17.29 -4.13
N SER A 85 7.72 17.93 -3.57
CA SER A 85 7.95 19.37 -3.65
C SER A 85 8.13 19.91 -5.08
N ARG A 86 8.49 19.04 -6.04
CA ARG A 86 8.69 19.41 -7.45
C ARG A 86 7.39 19.34 -8.27
N LEU A 87 6.31 18.85 -7.69
CA LEU A 87 5.02 18.73 -8.37
C LEU A 87 4.40 20.12 -8.54
N ARG A 88 3.96 20.42 -9.76
CA ARG A 88 3.37 21.72 -10.17
C ARG A 88 1.93 21.59 -10.67
N ILE A 89 1.33 20.42 -10.44
CA ILE A 89 -0.03 20.08 -10.86
C ILE A 89 -0.94 20.02 -9.62
N PRO A 90 -2.27 20.15 -9.79
CA PRO A 90 -3.21 19.83 -8.72
C PRO A 90 -3.01 18.38 -8.22
N ILE A 91 -3.05 18.18 -6.90
CA ILE A 91 -2.85 16.87 -6.26
C ILE A 91 -4.05 16.56 -5.35
N SER A 92 -4.53 15.31 -5.43
CA SER A 92 -5.45 14.74 -4.44
C SER A 92 -4.79 13.53 -3.79
N LEU A 93 -4.72 13.54 -2.46
CA LEU A 93 -4.20 12.44 -1.64
C LEU A 93 -5.37 11.79 -0.91
N VAL A 94 -5.66 10.53 -1.22
CA VAL A 94 -6.77 9.78 -0.61
C VAL A 94 -6.21 8.65 0.24
N THR A 95 -6.62 8.57 1.50
CA THR A 95 -6.24 7.48 2.41
C THR A 95 -7.39 7.06 3.33
N GLY A 96 -7.24 5.94 4.03
CA GLY A 96 -8.21 5.47 5.02
C GLY A 96 -7.77 5.79 6.45
N GLU A 97 -8.73 5.98 7.36
CA GLU A 97 -8.45 6.25 8.78
C GLU A 97 -7.62 5.13 9.45
N GLU A 98 -7.87 3.86 9.06
CA GLU A 98 -7.17 2.68 9.57
C GLU A 98 -5.99 2.22 8.68
N ASP A 99 -5.58 3.00 7.67
CA ASP A 99 -4.48 2.63 6.77
C ASP A 99 -3.13 2.69 7.49
N LYS A 100 -2.50 1.52 7.68
CA LYS A 100 -1.20 1.39 8.35
C LYS A 100 -0.01 1.60 7.43
N VAL A 101 -0.20 1.49 6.12
CA VAL A 101 0.86 1.69 5.11
C VAL A 101 0.96 3.17 4.77
N SER A 102 -0.18 3.84 4.60
CA SER A 102 -0.26 5.23 4.16
C SER A 102 -1.15 6.08 5.07
N PRO A 103 -0.87 6.15 6.39
CA PRO A 103 -1.78 6.76 7.35
C PRO A 103 -2.08 8.24 7.05
N PRO A 104 -3.20 8.79 7.54
CA PRO A 104 -3.57 10.21 7.35
C PRO A 104 -2.43 11.20 7.63
N VAL A 105 -1.65 10.94 8.68
CA VAL A 105 -0.50 11.77 9.05
C VAL A 105 0.59 11.82 7.96
N LEU A 106 0.78 10.73 7.21
CA LEU A 106 1.73 10.68 6.10
C LEU A 106 1.21 11.50 4.92
N CYS A 107 -0.07 11.38 4.59
CA CYS A 107 -0.69 12.19 3.53
C CYS A 107 -0.65 13.69 3.87
N GLN A 108 -0.87 14.06 5.13
CA GLN A 108 -0.69 15.43 5.60
C GLN A 108 0.75 15.93 5.43
N LYS A 109 1.76 15.10 5.74
CA LYS A 109 3.17 15.43 5.49
C LYS A 109 3.45 15.64 4.01
N TYR A 110 2.90 14.81 3.13
CA TYR A 110 3.06 15.00 1.68
C TYR A 110 2.38 16.27 1.18
N SER A 111 1.19 16.59 1.67
CA SER A 111 0.50 17.84 1.35
C SER A 111 1.33 19.06 1.75
N GLN A 112 1.90 19.07 2.96
CA GLN A 112 2.78 20.14 3.43
C GLN A 112 4.10 20.24 2.65
N ALA A 113 4.62 19.11 2.17
CA ALA A 113 5.87 19.05 1.42
C ALA A 113 5.70 19.34 -0.07
N THR A 114 4.47 19.36 -0.59
CA THR A 114 4.19 19.62 -2.01
C THR A 114 4.47 21.09 -2.34
N GLY A 115 4.86 21.36 -3.59
CA GLY A 115 5.10 22.71 -4.09
C GLY A 115 3.82 23.56 -4.17
N SER A 116 3.86 24.64 -4.96
CA SER A 116 2.80 25.66 -5.03
C SER A 116 1.48 25.24 -5.69
N GLY A 117 1.29 23.95 -6.00
CA GLY A 117 0.03 23.43 -6.56
C GLY A 117 -1.04 23.27 -5.47
N PRO A 118 -2.34 23.34 -5.81
CA PRO A 118 -3.40 23.03 -4.85
C PRO A 118 -3.33 21.55 -4.47
N VAL A 119 -3.37 21.26 -3.16
CA VAL A 119 -3.36 19.90 -2.62
C VAL A 119 -4.55 19.67 -1.71
N GLU A 120 -5.28 18.60 -1.98
CA GLU A 120 -6.38 18.12 -1.15
C GLU A 120 -5.99 16.79 -0.48
N VAL A 121 -6.40 16.61 0.78
CA VAL A 121 -6.23 15.36 1.51
C VAL A 121 -7.61 14.88 1.95
N GLU A 122 -8.02 13.73 1.42
CA GLU A 122 -9.27 13.06 1.76
C GLU A 122 -8.97 11.82 2.62
N VAL A 123 -9.68 11.71 3.75
CA VAL A 123 -9.60 10.55 4.65
C VAL A 123 -10.96 9.88 4.67
N LEU A 124 -10.97 8.59 4.33
CA LEU A 124 -12.15 7.74 4.22
C LEU A 124 -12.28 6.75 5.40
#